data_AF-A0A9W6S0V6-F1
#
_entry.id   AF-A0A9W6S0V6-F1
#
_cell.length_a   1.000
_cell.length_b   1.000
_cell.length_c   1.000
_cell.angle_alpha   90.00
_cell.angle_beta   90.00
_cell.angle_gamma   90.00
#
_symmetry.space_group_name_H-M   'P 1'
#
loop_
_entity.id
_entity.type
_entity.pdbx_description
1 polymer ?
#
loop_
_entity_poly.entity_id
_entity_poly.type
_entity_poly.pdbx_seq_one_letter_code
_entity_poly.pdbx_strand_id
1 'polypeptide(L)'
;MTLIRPCDHREMASGDATTAWLIDRRNGADGYARAVLTAAADVVRLGVRSPIPAGLLEATAPEYRGPGGRVPADWFERSMTYLTASSAGQAPALAPAGTEPQAAGRYDLAAPLLRHIARARAEEKVPAGTWRAVVEQIGDKDDLERLAWSAEHRLLYCFAVPLWRRAIEGGSSVAPVRLAGLLAAQGATADAIALLRGRSDLDDDARGTLADLLAGQGEVREALDVLRARGGWRAATAERDLFGLLVAHGRLDDARALVREDDRRPSLDITRALADHGRLDDLPRRAGTGGRTAVFAFDRFLMQERRFDELRARADAGDSIASTFPAKLLYEEGRTEELRSRADAGDISSSARLAELLVRQGAVGESRSRADAGDRQPGAALAAELERRGEIGELRRRCDDGDHPAARRYALLPAAAGRVEEARSMFRWTSGGRTC
;
A
#
# COMPACT_ATOMS: atom_id res chain seq x y z
N MET A 1 44.15 -4.16 0.40
CA MET A 1 44.64 -2.77 0.34
C MET A 1 44.28 -2.18 -1.02
N THR A 2 43.07 -1.66 -1.16
CA THR A 2 42.65 -0.97 -2.38
C THR A 2 43.04 0.50 -2.24
N LEU A 3 43.94 0.97 -3.12
CA LEU A 3 44.41 2.36 -3.09
C LEU A 3 43.25 3.31 -3.39
N ILE A 4 42.79 4.04 -2.37
CA ILE A 4 42.01 5.26 -2.56
C ILE A 4 42.92 6.22 -3.33
N ARG A 5 42.56 6.58 -4.56
CA ARG A 5 43.26 7.62 -5.31
C ARG A 5 43.23 8.90 -4.47
N PRO A 6 44.36 9.60 -4.24
CA PRO A 6 44.32 10.89 -3.59
C PRO A 6 43.45 11.83 -4.43
N CYS A 7 42.47 12.47 -3.81
CA CYS A 7 41.68 13.51 -4.46
C CYS A 7 42.65 14.63 -4.89
N ASP A 8 42.65 14.97 -6.18
CA ASP A 8 43.62 15.91 -6.71
C ASP A 8 43.26 17.33 -6.26
N HIS A 9 43.98 17.83 -5.26
CA HIS A 9 43.73 19.16 -4.67
C HIS A 9 43.80 20.30 -5.72
N ARG A 10 44.42 20.07 -6.89
CA ARG A 10 44.41 21.02 -8.01
C ARG A 10 43.06 21.11 -8.74
N GLU A 11 42.30 20.02 -8.88
CA GLU A 11 40.96 20.05 -9.47
C GLU A 11 39.95 20.76 -8.56
N MET A 12 40.05 20.56 -7.24
CA MET A 12 39.24 21.32 -6.28
C MET A 12 39.55 22.82 -6.33
N ALA A 13 40.83 23.20 -6.32
CA ALA A 13 41.23 24.60 -6.34
C ALA A 13 40.84 25.33 -7.65
N SER A 14 40.90 24.66 -8.81
CA SER A 14 40.46 25.24 -10.08
C SER A 14 38.93 25.34 -10.18
N GLY A 15 38.20 24.37 -9.61
CA GLY A 15 36.74 24.39 -9.51
C GLY A 15 36.20 25.56 -8.66
N ASP A 16 36.82 25.83 -7.52
CA ASP A 16 36.44 26.95 -6.64
C ASP A 16 36.75 28.30 -7.28
N ALA A 17 37.93 28.46 -7.91
CA ALA A 17 38.29 29.68 -8.63
C ALA A 17 37.33 29.98 -9.80
N THR A 18 36.97 28.96 -10.59
CA THR A 18 36.00 29.09 -11.68
C THR A 18 34.61 29.46 -11.16
N THR A 19 34.20 28.88 -10.02
CA THR A 19 32.92 29.18 -9.37
C THR A 19 32.88 30.62 -8.87
N ALA A 20 33.93 31.09 -8.20
CA ALA A 20 34.03 32.47 -7.71
C ALA A 20 33.99 33.49 -8.85
N TRP A 21 34.74 33.27 -9.93
CA TRP A 21 34.75 34.15 -11.10
C TRP A 21 33.38 34.23 -11.78
N LEU A 22 32.68 33.10 -11.93
CA LEU A 22 31.33 33.09 -12.50
C LEU A 22 30.34 33.90 -11.65
N ILE A 23 30.41 33.77 -10.32
CA ILE A 23 29.57 34.53 -9.38
C ILE A 23 29.88 36.03 -9.46
N ASP A 24 31.16 36.42 -9.51
CA ASP A 24 31.58 37.81 -9.68
C ASP A 24 31.09 38.39 -11.02
N ARG A 25 31.26 37.65 -12.13
CA ARG A 25 30.70 38.00 -13.44
C ARG A 25 29.20 38.26 -13.38
N ARG A 26 28.44 37.39 -12.68
CA ARG A 26 27.00 37.59 -12.48
C ARG A 26 26.73 38.87 -11.67
N ASN A 27 27.52 39.18 -10.65
CA ASN A 27 27.29 40.33 -9.79
C ASN A 27 27.62 41.66 -10.48
N GLY A 28 28.66 41.68 -11.34
CA GLY A 28 29.00 42.82 -12.19
C GLY A 28 28.13 42.99 -13.44
N ALA A 29 27.25 42.02 -13.74
CA ALA A 29 26.38 42.07 -14.91
C ALA A 29 25.20 43.05 -14.74
N ASP A 30 24.74 43.61 -15.85
CA ASP A 30 23.60 44.53 -15.85
C ASP A 30 22.28 43.85 -15.44
N GLY A 31 21.22 44.65 -15.27
CA GLY A 31 19.91 44.14 -14.86
C GLY A 31 19.31 43.11 -15.82
N TYR A 32 19.64 43.14 -17.11
CA TYR A 32 19.10 42.24 -18.12
C TYR A 32 19.87 40.92 -18.14
N ALA A 33 21.20 40.96 -18.17
CA ALA A 33 22.03 39.77 -18.10
C ALA A 33 21.83 38.99 -16.78
N ARG A 34 21.66 39.69 -15.64
CA ARG A 34 21.28 39.05 -14.37
C ARG A 34 19.88 38.44 -14.42
N ALA A 35 18.93 39.07 -15.10
CA ALA A 35 17.59 38.55 -15.27
C ALA A 35 17.56 37.29 -16.16
N VAL A 36 18.31 37.27 -17.27
CA VAL A 36 18.50 36.10 -18.14
C VAL A 36 19.13 34.92 -17.37
N LEU A 37 20.20 35.15 -16.61
CA LEU A 37 20.80 34.08 -15.78
C LEU A 37 19.85 33.57 -14.70
N THR A 38 19.00 34.43 -14.14
CA THR A 38 18.02 34.04 -13.13
C THR A 38 16.87 33.24 -13.75
N ALA A 39 16.39 33.64 -14.93
CA ALA A 39 15.40 32.90 -15.70
C ALA A 39 15.92 31.52 -16.12
N ALA A 40 17.14 31.45 -16.64
CA ALA A 40 17.80 30.18 -16.99
C ALA A 40 17.88 29.23 -15.79
N ALA A 41 18.29 29.74 -14.63
CA ALA A 41 18.36 28.95 -13.41
C ALA A 41 16.98 28.46 -12.95
N ASP A 42 15.96 29.32 -12.99
CA ASP A 42 14.60 28.95 -12.58
C ASP A 42 13.95 27.96 -13.56
N VAL A 43 14.19 28.07 -14.87
CA VAL A 43 13.77 27.06 -15.87
C VAL A 43 14.37 25.68 -15.58
N VAL A 44 15.66 25.60 -15.23
CA VAL A 44 16.29 24.32 -14.82
C VAL A 44 15.79 23.85 -13.46
N ARG A 45 15.53 24.74 -12.49
CA ARG A 45 14.87 24.38 -11.21
C ARG A 45 13.46 23.84 -11.39
N LEU A 46 12.76 24.22 -12.47
CA LEU A 46 11.48 23.62 -12.82
C LEU A 46 11.63 22.21 -13.39
N GLY A 47 12.82 21.80 -13.84
CA GLY A 47 13.10 20.43 -14.27
C GLY A 47 13.58 20.29 -15.71
N VAL A 48 13.71 21.38 -16.46
CA VAL A 48 14.28 21.36 -17.82
C VAL A 48 15.75 20.95 -17.77
N ARG A 49 16.10 19.95 -18.57
CA ARG A 49 17.45 19.40 -18.76
C ARG A 49 17.95 19.52 -20.19
N SER A 50 17.06 19.68 -21.18
CA SER A 50 17.49 20.02 -22.53
C SER A 50 18.04 21.45 -22.60
N PRO A 51 18.97 21.74 -23.52
CA PRO A 51 19.54 23.08 -23.63
C PRO A 51 18.48 24.13 -23.99
N ILE A 52 18.48 25.23 -23.26
CA ILE A 52 17.38 26.21 -23.19
C ILE A 52 17.33 27.05 -24.47
N PRO A 53 16.19 27.14 -25.17
CA PRO A 53 16.03 28.01 -26.34
C PRO A 53 16.23 29.51 -26.02
N ALA A 54 16.84 30.24 -26.94
CA ALA A 54 17.01 31.69 -26.87
C ALA A 54 15.68 32.42 -26.61
N GLY A 55 14.64 32.11 -27.40
CA GLY A 55 13.31 32.71 -27.25
C GLY A 55 12.61 32.40 -25.93
N LEU A 56 13.02 31.34 -25.22
CA LEU A 56 12.52 31.04 -23.88
C LEU A 56 13.21 31.93 -22.84
N LEU A 57 14.52 32.14 -22.96
CA LEU A 57 15.25 33.09 -22.12
C LEU A 57 14.76 34.53 -22.35
N GLU A 58 14.52 34.91 -23.61
CA GLU A 58 14.01 36.22 -24.00
C GLU A 58 12.60 36.48 -23.43
N ALA A 59 11.69 35.51 -23.57
CA ALA A 59 10.33 35.62 -23.07
C ALA A 59 10.23 35.63 -21.53
N THR A 60 11.19 35.03 -20.82
CA THR A 60 11.11 34.84 -19.37
C THR A 60 11.96 35.82 -18.55
N ALA A 61 13.10 36.28 -19.05
CA ALA A 61 13.96 37.23 -18.34
C ALA A 61 13.25 38.53 -17.90
N PRO A 62 12.32 39.14 -18.65
CA PRO A 62 11.63 40.37 -18.22
C PRO A 62 10.95 40.27 -16.85
N GLU A 63 10.43 39.10 -16.48
CA GLU A 63 9.79 38.82 -15.17
C GLU A 63 10.77 38.97 -13.99
N TYR A 64 12.08 38.79 -14.22
CA TYR A 64 13.13 38.82 -13.18
C TYR A 64 13.89 40.15 -13.10
N ARG A 65 13.59 41.11 -13.97
CA ARG A 65 14.29 42.41 -14.05
C ARG A 65 13.96 43.35 -12.87
N GLY A 66 12.84 43.10 -12.19
CA GLY A 66 12.26 44.04 -11.22
C GLY A 66 11.56 45.25 -11.90
N PRO A 67 10.92 46.13 -11.12
CA PRO A 67 10.24 47.30 -11.65
C PRO A 67 11.25 48.28 -12.28
N GLY A 68 11.01 48.71 -13.52
CA GLY A 68 11.94 49.57 -14.24
C GLY A 68 11.39 50.08 -15.58
N GLY A 69 12.01 51.14 -16.10
CA GLY A 69 11.56 51.86 -17.30
C GLY A 69 11.73 51.11 -18.63
N ARG A 70 11.59 51.87 -19.73
CA ARG A 70 11.58 51.40 -21.12
C ARG A 70 12.71 50.42 -21.41
N VAL A 71 12.34 49.27 -21.98
CA VAL A 71 13.28 48.23 -22.42
C VAL A 71 13.94 48.67 -23.74
N PRO A 72 15.29 48.68 -23.85
CA PRO A 72 15.99 48.89 -25.13
C PRO A 72 15.61 47.81 -26.14
N ALA A 73 15.67 48.09 -27.44
CA ALA A 73 15.32 47.08 -28.45
C ALA A 73 16.36 45.94 -28.52
N ASP A 74 17.63 46.26 -28.31
CA ASP A 74 18.82 45.41 -28.40
C ASP A 74 19.22 44.73 -27.07
N TRP A 75 18.32 44.73 -26.09
CA TRP A 75 18.62 44.32 -24.71
C TRP A 75 19.02 42.85 -24.62
N PHE A 76 18.40 41.98 -25.43
CA PHE A 76 18.58 40.55 -25.36
C PHE A 76 19.87 40.13 -26.07
N GLU A 77 20.12 40.63 -27.27
CA GLU A 77 21.34 40.37 -28.04
C GLU A 77 22.59 40.82 -27.27
N ARG A 78 22.53 42.00 -26.63
CA ARG A 78 23.62 42.47 -25.75
C ARG A 78 23.83 41.58 -24.54
N SER A 79 22.75 41.15 -23.89
CA SER A 79 22.81 40.23 -22.76
C SER A 79 23.42 38.89 -23.18
N MET A 80 22.98 38.31 -24.30
CA MET A 80 23.48 37.04 -24.82
C MET A 80 24.94 37.15 -25.28
N THR A 81 25.34 38.25 -25.91
CA THR A 81 26.75 38.51 -26.26
C THR A 81 27.63 38.51 -25.00
N TYR A 82 27.19 39.20 -23.93
CA TYR A 82 27.92 39.21 -22.67
C TYR A 82 27.96 37.85 -21.96
N LEU A 83 26.85 37.09 -21.96
CA LEU A 83 26.74 35.83 -21.22
C LEU A 83 27.41 34.63 -21.91
N THR A 84 27.51 34.66 -23.24
CA THR A 84 28.14 33.61 -24.06
C THR A 84 29.61 33.87 -24.37
N ALA A 85 30.12 35.08 -24.11
CA ALA A 85 31.52 35.42 -24.30
C ALA A 85 32.45 34.55 -23.42
N SER A 86 33.33 33.80 -24.08
CA SER A 86 34.42 33.01 -23.48
C SER A 86 35.75 33.75 -23.66
N SER A 87 36.57 33.79 -22.62
CA SER A 87 37.87 34.48 -22.63
C SER A 87 38.97 33.60 -22.04
N ALA A 88 40.00 33.29 -22.84
CA ALA A 88 41.25 32.60 -22.49
C ALA A 88 41.24 31.78 -21.18
N GLY A 89 40.52 30.65 -21.17
CA GLY A 89 40.47 29.71 -20.03
C GLY A 89 39.30 29.87 -19.07
N GLN A 90 38.45 30.89 -19.25
CA GLN A 90 37.24 31.11 -18.43
C GLN A 90 35.99 30.65 -19.20
N ALA A 91 35.23 29.73 -18.62
CA ALA A 91 34.01 29.20 -19.22
C ALA A 91 32.90 30.27 -19.31
N PRO A 92 32.07 30.29 -20.36
CA PRO A 92 30.97 31.24 -20.45
C PRO A 92 29.90 30.97 -19.39
N ALA A 93 29.09 31.99 -19.06
CA ALA A 93 28.00 31.84 -18.11
C ALA A 93 26.82 31.06 -18.72
N LEU A 94 26.56 31.28 -20.02
CA LEU A 94 25.70 30.46 -20.87
C LEU A 94 26.55 29.86 -22.00
N ALA A 95 26.71 28.54 -22.03
CA ALA A 95 27.41 27.85 -23.11
C ALA A 95 26.43 27.54 -24.25
N PRO A 96 26.76 27.83 -25.53
CA PRO A 96 26.00 27.31 -26.66
C PRO A 96 26.02 25.77 -26.67
N ALA A 97 24.86 25.16 -26.87
CA ALA A 97 24.65 23.72 -26.70
C ALA A 97 25.40 22.81 -27.69
N GLY A 98 25.87 23.37 -28.81
CA GLY A 98 26.58 22.65 -29.86
C GLY A 98 26.68 23.46 -31.14
N THR A 99 27.42 22.95 -32.12
CA THR A 99 27.57 23.54 -33.46
C THR A 99 26.56 22.99 -34.48
N GLU A 100 25.72 22.04 -34.09
CA GLU A 100 24.73 21.41 -34.97
C GLU A 100 23.51 22.32 -35.20
N PRO A 101 22.83 22.25 -36.36
CA PRO A 101 21.66 23.08 -36.65
C PRO A 101 20.52 22.97 -35.62
N GLN A 102 20.35 21.82 -34.99
CA GLN A 102 19.33 21.57 -33.97
C GLN A 102 19.70 22.16 -32.59
N ALA A 103 20.99 22.39 -32.35
CA ALA A 103 21.55 23.04 -31.16
C ALA A 103 21.66 24.57 -31.32
N ALA A 104 21.52 25.09 -32.54
CA ALA A 104 21.58 26.53 -32.81
C ALA A 104 20.53 27.31 -31.99
N GLY A 105 20.97 28.38 -31.33
CA GLY A 105 20.11 29.19 -30.47
C GLY A 105 19.66 28.49 -29.18
N ARG A 106 20.36 27.44 -28.72
CA ARG A 106 20.14 26.80 -27.42
C ARG A 106 21.36 26.92 -26.50
N TYR A 107 21.11 27.02 -25.20
CA TYR A 107 22.14 27.33 -24.20
C TYR A 107 22.03 26.52 -22.92
N ASP A 108 23.18 26.12 -22.40
CA ASP A 108 23.34 25.49 -21.09
C ASP A 108 23.87 26.51 -20.05
N LEU A 109 23.20 26.58 -18.90
CA LEU A 109 23.67 27.39 -17.78
C LEU A 109 24.85 26.70 -17.09
N ALA A 110 25.96 27.41 -16.91
CA ALA A 110 27.14 26.88 -16.24
C ALA A 110 26.79 26.28 -14.88
N ALA A 111 27.11 24.99 -14.67
CA ALA A 111 26.69 24.24 -13.48
C ALA A 111 27.03 24.90 -12.12
N PRO A 112 28.18 25.60 -11.95
CA PRO A 112 28.43 26.38 -10.74
C PRO A 112 27.44 27.53 -10.52
N LEU A 113 27.07 28.27 -11.57
CA LEU A 113 26.04 29.32 -11.50
C LEU A 113 24.68 28.75 -11.18
N LEU A 114 24.29 27.65 -11.85
CA LEU A 114 23.03 26.97 -11.57
C LEU A 114 22.93 26.61 -10.07
N ARG A 115 23.96 25.97 -9.49
CA ARG A 115 23.97 25.62 -8.06
C ARG A 115 23.88 26.85 -7.17
N HIS A 116 24.62 27.93 -7.48
CA HIS A 116 24.61 29.16 -6.70
C HIS A 116 23.25 29.85 -6.73
N ILE A 117 22.71 30.12 -7.93
CA ILE A 117 21.42 30.81 -8.10
C ILE A 117 20.27 29.95 -7.55
N ALA A 118 20.27 28.65 -7.81
CA ALA A 118 19.21 27.77 -7.34
C ALA A 118 19.18 27.61 -5.82
N ARG A 119 20.34 27.64 -5.16
CA ARG A 119 20.42 27.67 -3.68
C ARG A 119 19.91 29.01 -3.13
N ALA A 120 20.34 30.13 -3.71
CA ALA A 120 19.90 31.46 -3.28
C ALA A 120 18.39 31.70 -3.49
N ARG A 121 17.78 31.02 -4.46
CA ARG A 121 16.35 31.12 -4.80
C ARG A 121 15.51 29.94 -4.32
N ALA A 122 16.03 29.04 -3.48
CA ALA A 122 15.39 27.75 -3.21
C ALA A 122 13.90 27.86 -2.83
N GLU A 123 13.55 28.82 -1.97
CA GLU A 123 12.19 29.12 -1.48
C GLU A 123 11.43 30.13 -2.34
N GLU A 124 12.11 30.81 -3.28
CA GLU A 124 11.50 31.80 -4.17
C GLU A 124 10.56 31.15 -5.17
N LYS A 125 9.37 31.73 -5.30
CA LYS A 125 8.36 31.32 -6.28
C LYS A 125 8.81 31.72 -7.68
N VAL A 126 8.72 30.77 -8.62
CA VAL A 126 8.94 31.03 -10.05
C VAL A 126 7.72 31.80 -10.60
N PRO A 127 7.90 32.95 -11.28
CA PRO A 127 6.81 33.75 -11.85
C PRO A 127 5.89 32.97 -12.80
N ALA A 128 4.61 33.34 -12.81
CA ALA A 128 3.60 32.72 -13.68
C ALA A 128 3.88 32.92 -15.18
N GLY A 129 4.58 34.00 -15.58
CA GLY A 129 5.04 34.17 -16.95
C GLY A 129 6.10 33.16 -17.37
N THR A 130 6.99 32.77 -16.46
CA THR A 130 7.96 31.68 -16.73
C THR A 130 7.24 30.35 -16.94
N TRP A 131 6.22 30.04 -16.12
CA TRP A 131 5.40 28.85 -16.30
C TRP A 131 4.67 28.82 -17.65
N ARG A 132 4.05 29.93 -18.08
CA ARG A 132 3.42 30.02 -19.41
C ARG A 132 4.43 29.76 -20.53
N ALA A 133 5.59 30.42 -20.48
CA ALA A 133 6.60 30.28 -21.52
C ALA A 133 7.18 28.86 -21.63
N VAL A 134 7.40 28.14 -20.51
CA VAL A 134 7.86 26.74 -20.58
C VAL A 134 6.77 25.79 -21.12
N VAL A 135 5.49 26.04 -20.79
CA VAL A 135 4.35 25.27 -21.34
C VAL A 135 4.26 25.46 -22.86
N GLU A 136 4.52 26.67 -23.36
CA GLU A 136 4.42 27.00 -24.78
C GLU A 136 5.61 26.49 -25.60
N GLN A 137 6.85 26.68 -25.10
CA GLN A 137 8.07 26.54 -25.89
C GLN A 137 8.85 25.22 -25.70
N ILE A 138 8.66 24.48 -24.59
CA ILE A 138 9.35 23.20 -24.39
C ILE A 138 8.60 22.08 -25.14
N GLY A 139 9.32 21.38 -26.01
CA GLY A 139 8.79 20.26 -26.81
C GLY A 139 9.45 18.91 -26.54
N ASP A 140 10.52 18.85 -25.74
CA ASP A 140 11.12 17.59 -25.32
C ASP A 140 10.19 16.86 -24.34
N LYS A 141 9.89 15.59 -24.64
CA LYS A 141 8.95 14.77 -23.84
C LYS A 141 9.41 14.65 -22.39
N ASP A 142 10.69 14.33 -22.19
CA ASP A 142 11.21 14.03 -20.86
C ASP A 142 11.26 15.29 -19.98
N ASP A 143 11.51 16.46 -20.56
CA ASP A 143 11.36 17.77 -19.92
C ASP A 143 9.89 18.12 -19.65
N LEU A 144 8.97 17.84 -20.57
CA LEU A 144 7.54 18.04 -20.35
C LEU A 144 7.03 17.20 -19.16
N GLU A 145 7.45 15.94 -19.04
CA GLU A 145 7.13 15.10 -17.86
C GLU A 145 7.71 15.69 -16.57
N ARG A 146 8.98 16.12 -16.57
CA ARG A 146 9.62 16.75 -15.40
C ARG A 146 8.92 18.04 -15.00
N LEU A 147 8.60 18.90 -15.97
CA LEU A 147 7.86 20.15 -15.76
C LEU A 147 6.46 19.89 -15.22
N ALA A 148 5.74 18.90 -15.75
CA ALA A 148 4.39 18.58 -15.31
C ALA A 148 4.36 18.09 -13.85
N TRP A 149 5.26 17.17 -13.49
CA TRP A 149 5.51 16.78 -12.11
C TRP A 149 5.85 17.98 -11.21
N SER A 150 6.71 18.87 -11.70
CA SER A 150 7.17 20.06 -10.96
C SER A 150 6.04 21.06 -10.70
N ALA A 151 5.11 21.22 -11.65
CA ALA A 151 3.89 22.00 -11.46
C ALA A 151 2.93 21.32 -10.47
N GLU A 152 2.76 20.00 -10.59
CA GLU A 152 1.85 19.21 -9.76
C GLU A 152 2.26 19.20 -8.27
N HIS A 153 3.54 18.98 -7.97
CA HIS A 153 4.07 19.06 -6.60
C HIS A 153 3.96 20.46 -5.97
N ARG A 154 3.75 21.50 -6.79
CA ARG A 154 3.51 22.88 -6.36
C ARG A 154 2.02 23.26 -6.39
N LEU A 155 1.13 22.29 -6.64
CA LEU A 155 -0.33 22.46 -6.76
C LEU A 155 -0.74 23.43 -7.89
N LEU A 156 0.14 23.64 -8.88
CA LEU A 156 -0.08 24.53 -10.02
C LEU A 156 -0.79 23.80 -11.17
N TYR A 157 -1.99 23.29 -10.91
CA TYR A 157 -2.74 22.44 -11.83
C TYR A 157 -3.05 23.10 -13.18
N CYS A 158 -3.19 24.43 -13.21
CA CYS A 158 -3.34 25.22 -14.44
C CYS A 158 -2.14 25.11 -15.40
N PHE A 159 -0.95 24.74 -14.92
CA PHE A 159 0.22 24.43 -15.74
C PHE A 159 0.45 22.92 -15.86
N ALA A 160 0.20 22.14 -14.81
CA ALA A 160 0.37 20.68 -14.85
C ALA A 160 -0.50 20.00 -15.92
N VAL A 161 -1.78 20.39 -16.05
CA VAL A 161 -2.71 19.83 -17.04
C VAL A 161 -2.24 20.03 -18.49
N PRO A 162 -1.90 21.26 -18.98
CA PRO A 162 -1.40 21.43 -20.34
C PRO A 162 -0.02 20.80 -20.57
N LEU A 163 0.86 20.76 -19.56
CA LEU A 163 2.14 20.04 -19.67
C LEU A 163 1.93 18.54 -19.86
N TRP A 164 1.03 17.92 -19.09
CA TRP A 164 0.68 16.51 -19.28
C TRP A 164 0.05 16.25 -20.66
N ARG A 165 -0.83 17.14 -21.16
CA ARG A 165 -1.38 17.01 -22.53
C ARG A 165 -0.28 17.00 -23.60
N ARG A 166 0.67 17.94 -23.54
CA ARG A 166 1.82 17.98 -24.47
C ARG A 166 2.74 16.77 -24.31
N ALA A 167 2.92 16.25 -23.09
CA ALA A 167 3.68 15.02 -22.88
C ALA A 167 2.99 13.79 -23.54
N ILE A 168 1.65 13.74 -23.56
CA ILE A 168 0.90 12.71 -24.30
C ILE A 168 1.12 12.84 -25.82
N GLU A 169 1.04 14.06 -26.36
CA GLU A 169 1.33 14.35 -27.77
C GLU A 169 2.77 13.94 -28.15
N GLY A 170 3.73 14.11 -27.24
CA GLY A 170 5.12 13.63 -27.36
C GLY A 170 5.32 12.13 -27.13
N GLY A 171 4.26 11.34 -26.92
CA GLY A 171 4.35 9.88 -26.74
C GLY A 171 4.73 9.42 -25.33
N SER A 172 4.33 10.15 -24.28
CA SER A 172 4.45 9.69 -22.89
C SER A 172 3.48 8.56 -22.56
N SER A 173 3.99 7.53 -21.87
CA SER A 173 3.20 6.46 -21.25
C SER A 173 2.72 6.84 -19.85
N VAL A 174 3.48 7.67 -19.13
CA VAL A 174 3.17 8.11 -17.76
C VAL A 174 2.09 9.21 -17.75
N ALA A 175 2.15 10.14 -18.71
CA ALA A 175 1.30 11.32 -18.73
C ALA A 175 -0.23 11.07 -18.74
N PRO A 176 -0.79 10.05 -19.43
CA PRO A 176 -2.23 9.76 -19.38
C PRO A 176 -2.71 9.40 -17.99
N VAL A 177 -1.93 8.59 -17.26
CA VAL A 177 -2.26 8.16 -15.90
C VAL A 177 -2.31 9.37 -14.97
N ARG A 178 -1.30 10.24 -15.06
CA ARG A 178 -1.24 11.48 -14.26
C ARG A 178 -2.38 12.43 -14.61
N LEU A 179 -2.63 12.66 -15.90
CA LEU A 179 -3.72 13.54 -16.35
C LEU A 179 -5.10 13.00 -15.99
N ALA A 180 -5.34 11.70 -16.14
CA ALA A 180 -6.61 11.06 -15.73
C ALA A 180 -6.85 11.20 -14.23
N GLY A 181 -5.82 10.98 -13.40
CA GLY A 181 -5.91 11.21 -11.96
C GLY A 181 -6.24 12.66 -11.59
N LEU A 182 -5.61 13.63 -12.26
CA LEU A 182 -5.91 15.06 -12.05
C LEU A 182 -7.33 15.45 -12.50
N LEU A 183 -7.81 14.90 -13.61
CA LEU A 183 -9.18 15.13 -14.09
C LEU A 183 -10.22 14.53 -13.13
N ALA A 184 -10.00 13.28 -12.68
CA ALA A 184 -10.87 12.63 -11.70
C ALA A 184 -10.90 13.38 -10.36
N ALA A 185 -9.75 13.87 -9.88
CA ALA A 185 -9.68 14.70 -8.67
C ALA A 185 -10.38 16.07 -8.80
N GLN A 186 -10.60 16.56 -10.02
CA GLN A 186 -11.40 17.75 -10.33
C GLN A 186 -12.91 17.44 -10.53
N GLY A 187 -13.33 16.18 -10.37
CA GLY A 187 -14.68 15.71 -10.65
C GLY A 187 -14.97 15.44 -12.14
N ALA A 188 -13.98 15.64 -13.03
CA ALA A 188 -14.08 15.38 -14.46
C ALA A 188 -13.80 13.90 -14.79
N THR A 189 -14.45 12.98 -14.07
CA THR A 189 -14.23 11.53 -14.19
C THR A 189 -14.56 11.00 -15.58
N ALA A 190 -15.57 11.56 -16.26
CA ALA A 190 -15.91 11.21 -17.63
C ALA A 190 -14.78 11.54 -18.61
N ASP A 191 -14.14 12.70 -18.47
CA ASP A 191 -12.99 13.10 -19.29
C ASP A 191 -11.76 12.23 -19.01
N ALA A 192 -11.53 11.85 -17.74
CA ALA A 192 -10.48 10.93 -17.34
C ALA A 192 -10.65 9.54 -17.99
N ILE A 193 -11.88 9.00 -18.00
CA ILE A 193 -12.20 7.73 -18.66
C ILE A 193 -12.05 7.86 -20.18
N ALA A 194 -12.57 8.94 -20.79
CA ALA A 194 -12.48 9.16 -22.23
C ALA A 194 -11.03 9.27 -22.71
N LEU A 195 -10.16 9.96 -21.95
CA LEU A 195 -8.73 10.09 -22.21
C LEU A 195 -8.03 8.73 -22.28
N LEU A 196 -8.28 7.84 -21.30
CA LEU A 196 -7.65 6.53 -21.26
C LEU A 196 -8.27 5.57 -22.28
N ARG A 197 -9.60 5.51 -22.39
CA ARG A 197 -10.32 4.65 -23.34
C ARG A 197 -9.96 4.96 -24.81
N GLY A 198 -9.62 6.20 -25.11
CA GLY A 198 -9.19 6.63 -26.46
C GLY A 198 -7.79 6.14 -26.89
N ARG A 199 -6.99 5.54 -26.00
CA ARG A 199 -5.64 5.05 -26.32
C ARG A 199 -5.62 3.55 -26.65
N SER A 200 -5.03 3.20 -27.78
CA SER A 200 -4.77 1.81 -28.19
C SER A 200 -3.54 1.19 -27.52
N ASP A 201 -2.68 2.02 -26.94
CA ASP A 201 -1.34 1.68 -26.45
C ASP A 201 -1.19 1.83 -24.92
N LEU A 202 -2.29 1.63 -24.18
CA LEU A 202 -2.27 1.59 -22.72
C LEU A 202 -1.29 0.53 -22.21
N ASP A 203 -0.47 0.91 -21.24
CA ASP A 203 0.26 -0.04 -20.39
C ASP A 203 -0.65 -0.59 -19.27
N ASP A 204 -0.11 -1.48 -18.44
CA ASP A 204 -0.88 -2.12 -17.38
C ASP A 204 -1.28 -1.18 -16.24
N ASP A 205 -0.55 -0.09 -16.03
CA ASP A 205 -0.84 0.90 -14.99
C ASP A 205 -1.96 1.83 -15.47
N ALA A 206 -1.94 2.20 -16.75
CA ALA A 206 -3.03 2.91 -17.43
C ALA A 206 -4.31 2.07 -17.54
N ARG A 207 -4.20 0.76 -17.84
CA ARG A 207 -5.34 -0.18 -17.71
C ARG A 207 -5.88 -0.24 -16.28
N GLY A 208 -5.01 -0.20 -15.27
CA GLY A 208 -5.40 -0.19 -13.86
C GLY A 208 -6.19 1.05 -13.47
N THR A 209 -5.68 2.21 -13.87
CA THR A 209 -6.32 3.51 -13.64
C THR A 209 -7.67 3.60 -14.34
N LEU A 210 -7.77 3.13 -15.59
CA LEU A 210 -9.05 3.06 -16.30
C LEU A 210 -10.05 2.14 -15.59
N ALA A 211 -9.61 0.95 -15.15
CA ALA A 211 -10.47 0.01 -14.44
C ALA A 211 -10.95 0.54 -13.07
N ASP A 212 -10.11 1.27 -12.34
CA ASP A 212 -10.45 1.95 -11.09
C ASP A 212 -11.54 3.01 -11.30
N LEU A 213 -11.36 3.90 -12.29
CA LEU A 213 -12.36 4.92 -12.64
C LEU A 213 -13.68 4.30 -13.11
N LEU A 214 -13.63 3.26 -13.94
CA LEU A 214 -14.83 2.52 -14.40
C LEU A 214 -15.56 1.83 -13.23
N ALA A 215 -14.81 1.18 -12.33
CA ALA A 215 -15.36 0.53 -11.14
C ALA A 215 -16.11 1.55 -10.26
N GLY A 216 -15.53 2.73 -10.03
CA GLY A 216 -16.17 3.80 -9.26
C GLY A 216 -17.39 4.43 -9.91
N GLN A 217 -17.53 4.40 -11.25
CA GLN A 217 -18.66 5.03 -11.95
C GLN A 217 -19.89 4.13 -12.13
N GLY A 218 -19.73 2.82 -12.24
CA GLY A 218 -20.84 1.95 -12.64
C GLY A 218 -20.39 0.72 -13.41
N GLU A 219 -19.31 0.87 -14.19
CA GLU A 219 -19.02 0.09 -15.39
C GLU A 219 -18.23 -1.20 -15.10
N VAL A 220 -18.78 -2.06 -14.23
CA VAL A 220 -18.18 -3.34 -13.77
C VAL A 220 -17.69 -4.21 -14.92
N ARG A 221 -18.51 -4.34 -15.98
CA ARG A 221 -18.21 -5.21 -17.12
C ARG A 221 -17.00 -4.72 -17.91
N GLU A 222 -16.94 -3.42 -18.19
CA GLU A 222 -15.81 -2.84 -18.92
C GLU A 222 -14.54 -2.82 -18.06
N ALA A 223 -14.65 -2.50 -16.78
CA ALA A 223 -13.52 -2.57 -15.84
C ALA A 223 -12.91 -3.98 -15.82
N LEU A 224 -13.73 -5.03 -15.85
CA LEU A 224 -13.27 -6.42 -15.91
C LEU A 224 -12.57 -6.75 -17.23
N ASP A 225 -13.14 -6.32 -18.36
CA ASP A 225 -12.57 -6.56 -19.69
C ASP A 225 -11.22 -5.82 -19.86
N VAL A 226 -11.10 -4.59 -19.35
CA VAL A 226 -9.84 -3.82 -19.29
C VAL A 226 -8.78 -4.50 -18.42
N LEU A 227 -9.15 -5.05 -17.27
CA LEU A 227 -8.21 -5.78 -16.40
C LEU A 227 -7.75 -7.10 -17.02
N ARG A 228 -8.64 -7.83 -17.70
CA ARG A 228 -8.29 -9.05 -18.45
C ARG A 228 -7.32 -8.77 -19.61
N ALA A 229 -7.41 -7.60 -20.24
CA ALA A 229 -6.52 -7.19 -21.32
C ALA A 229 -5.03 -7.00 -20.91
N ARG A 230 -4.71 -7.02 -19.61
CA ARG A 230 -3.31 -7.04 -19.10
C ARG A 230 -2.55 -8.33 -19.44
N GLY A 231 -3.27 -9.42 -19.72
CA GLY A 231 -2.68 -10.70 -20.11
C GLY A 231 -1.94 -11.45 -18.99
N GLY A 232 -1.37 -12.60 -19.34
CA GLY A 232 -0.55 -13.44 -18.44
C GLY A 232 -1.26 -13.79 -17.12
N TRP A 233 -0.49 -13.79 -16.02
CA TRP A 233 -1.03 -14.03 -14.68
C TRP A 233 -1.95 -12.91 -14.17
N ARG A 234 -1.81 -11.68 -14.68
CA ARG A 234 -2.65 -10.53 -14.32
C ARG A 234 -4.08 -10.67 -14.84
N ALA A 235 -4.25 -11.27 -16.02
CA ALA A 235 -5.58 -11.64 -16.52
C ALA A 235 -6.29 -12.64 -15.60
N ALA A 236 -5.54 -13.56 -14.97
CA ALA A 236 -6.07 -14.51 -13.99
C ALA A 236 -6.39 -13.87 -12.63
N THR A 237 -5.84 -12.70 -12.29
CA THR A 237 -6.20 -11.92 -11.09
C THR A 237 -7.26 -10.86 -11.35
N ALA A 238 -7.69 -10.64 -12.60
CA ALA A 238 -8.61 -9.55 -12.97
C ALA A 238 -9.92 -9.52 -12.16
N GLU A 239 -10.54 -10.68 -11.88
CA GLU A 239 -11.75 -10.76 -11.04
C GLU A 239 -11.46 -10.36 -9.57
N ARG A 240 -10.30 -10.72 -9.03
CA ARG A 240 -9.85 -10.32 -7.67
C ARG A 240 -9.49 -8.83 -7.61
N ASP A 241 -8.81 -8.33 -8.63
CA ASP A 241 -8.34 -6.95 -8.67
C ASP A 241 -9.55 -6.01 -8.81
N LEU A 242 -10.53 -6.36 -9.66
CA LEU A 242 -11.81 -5.64 -9.74
C LEU A 242 -12.61 -5.72 -8.43
N PHE A 243 -12.64 -6.89 -7.78
CA PHE A 243 -13.29 -7.04 -6.48
C PHE A 243 -12.75 -6.01 -5.46
N GLY A 244 -11.43 -5.86 -5.37
CA GLY A 244 -10.80 -4.87 -4.49
C GLY A 244 -11.18 -3.42 -4.83
N LEU A 245 -11.23 -3.08 -6.12
CA LEU A 245 -11.65 -1.74 -6.59
C LEU A 245 -13.11 -1.45 -6.23
N LEU A 246 -14.03 -2.40 -6.47
CA LEU A 246 -15.45 -2.23 -6.14
C LEU A 246 -15.67 -2.08 -4.63
N VAL A 247 -14.91 -2.79 -3.80
CA VAL A 247 -14.91 -2.59 -2.34
C VAL A 247 -14.40 -1.19 -1.97
N ALA A 248 -13.30 -0.72 -2.57
CA ALA A 248 -12.74 0.60 -2.29
C ALA A 248 -13.70 1.76 -2.64
N HIS A 249 -14.53 1.59 -3.67
CA HIS A 249 -15.60 2.53 -4.04
C HIS A 249 -16.93 2.30 -3.29
N GLY A 250 -16.97 1.40 -2.30
CA GLY A 250 -18.19 1.09 -1.53
C GLY A 250 -19.28 0.35 -2.33
N ARG A 251 -18.98 -0.12 -3.54
CA ARG A 251 -19.91 -0.81 -4.46
C ARG A 251 -20.01 -2.30 -4.13
N LEU A 252 -20.46 -2.57 -2.91
CA LEU A 252 -20.47 -3.91 -2.31
C LEU A 252 -21.44 -4.88 -3.02
N ASP A 253 -22.52 -4.39 -3.61
CA ASP A 253 -23.48 -5.21 -4.36
C ASP A 253 -22.93 -5.66 -5.73
N ASP A 254 -22.15 -4.81 -6.40
CA ASP A 254 -21.40 -5.16 -7.61
C ASP A 254 -20.25 -6.12 -7.31
N ALA A 255 -19.49 -5.84 -6.25
CA ALA A 255 -18.45 -6.75 -5.74
C ALA A 255 -19.04 -8.12 -5.36
N ARG A 256 -20.28 -8.13 -4.84
CA ARG A 256 -21.06 -9.33 -4.55
C ARG A 256 -21.45 -10.10 -5.81
N ALA A 257 -21.83 -9.42 -6.89
CA ALA A 257 -22.26 -10.03 -8.15
C ALA A 257 -21.09 -10.65 -8.95
N LEU A 258 -19.88 -10.13 -8.78
CA LEU A 258 -18.66 -10.67 -9.40
C LEU A 258 -18.28 -12.08 -8.87
N VAL A 259 -18.81 -12.47 -7.71
CA VAL A 259 -18.41 -13.67 -6.98
C VAL A 259 -19.37 -14.83 -7.23
N ARG A 260 -18.88 -15.84 -7.96
CA ARG A 260 -19.59 -17.12 -8.18
C ARG A 260 -19.77 -17.85 -6.85
N GLU A 261 -20.95 -18.47 -6.64
CA GLU A 261 -21.29 -19.08 -5.35
C GLU A 261 -20.38 -20.25 -4.94
N ASP A 262 -19.75 -20.94 -5.92
CA ASP A 262 -18.78 -22.02 -5.68
C ASP A 262 -17.34 -21.54 -5.36
N ASP A 263 -17.01 -20.26 -5.56
CA ASP A 263 -15.64 -19.79 -5.32
C ASP A 263 -15.41 -19.48 -3.83
N ARG A 264 -14.70 -20.40 -3.17
CA ARG A 264 -14.32 -20.30 -1.76
C ARG A 264 -13.34 -19.16 -1.45
N ARG A 265 -12.66 -18.59 -2.45
CA ARG A 265 -11.61 -17.57 -2.26
C ARG A 265 -12.17 -16.19 -1.91
N PRO A 266 -13.07 -15.58 -2.72
CA PRO A 266 -13.61 -14.26 -2.42
C PRO A 266 -14.48 -14.17 -1.16
N SER A 267 -14.95 -15.28 -0.59
CA SER A 267 -15.82 -15.21 0.60
C SER A 267 -15.11 -14.60 1.82
N LEU A 268 -13.78 -14.77 1.99
CA LEU A 268 -13.05 -14.14 3.08
C LEU A 268 -12.91 -12.62 2.89
N ASP A 269 -12.56 -12.20 1.67
CA ASP A 269 -12.35 -10.78 1.34
C ASP A 269 -13.69 -10.02 1.31
N ILE A 270 -14.78 -10.63 0.82
CA ILE A 270 -16.16 -10.15 1.02
C ILE A 270 -16.48 -10.03 2.51
N THR A 271 -16.21 -11.07 3.30
CA THR A 271 -16.61 -11.10 4.71
C THR A 271 -15.92 -9.98 5.49
N ARG A 272 -14.62 -9.76 5.23
CA ARG A 272 -13.89 -8.61 5.78
C ARG A 272 -14.45 -7.28 5.25
N ALA A 273 -14.67 -7.14 3.96
CA ALA A 273 -15.19 -5.90 3.38
C ALA A 273 -16.59 -5.51 3.92
N LEU A 274 -17.53 -6.45 3.98
CA LEU A 274 -18.87 -6.22 4.54
C LEU A 274 -18.83 -5.90 6.05
N ALA A 275 -17.92 -6.53 6.78
CA ALA A 275 -17.66 -6.25 8.19
C ALA A 275 -17.11 -4.82 8.37
N ASP A 276 -16.01 -4.49 7.69
CA ASP A 276 -15.36 -3.18 7.76
C ASP A 276 -16.28 -2.02 7.29
N HIS A 277 -17.32 -2.31 6.50
CA HIS A 277 -18.36 -1.36 6.04
C HIS A 277 -19.73 -1.52 6.74
N GLY A 278 -19.82 -2.32 7.80
CA GLY A 278 -21.01 -2.43 8.66
C GLY A 278 -22.28 -3.06 8.03
N ARG A 279 -22.21 -3.63 6.82
CA ARG A 279 -23.37 -4.24 6.14
C ARG A 279 -23.59 -5.69 6.56
N LEU A 280 -24.26 -5.84 7.70
CA LEU A 280 -24.27 -7.07 8.49
C LEU A 280 -25.33 -8.11 8.10
N ASP A 281 -26.39 -7.70 7.42
CA ASP A 281 -27.53 -8.58 7.13
C ASP A 281 -27.19 -9.71 6.12
N ASP A 282 -26.21 -9.46 5.24
CA ASP A 282 -25.77 -10.41 4.21
C ASP A 282 -24.68 -11.38 4.67
N LEU A 283 -24.05 -11.11 5.83
CA LEU A 283 -22.92 -11.88 6.34
C LEU A 283 -23.27 -13.30 6.80
N PRO A 284 -24.38 -13.55 7.53
CA PRO A 284 -24.76 -14.91 7.95
C PRO A 284 -24.94 -15.89 6.78
N ARG A 285 -25.59 -15.46 5.68
CA ARG A 285 -25.82 -16.30 4.49
C ARG A 285 -24.51 -16.70 3.81
N ARG A 286 -23.51 -15.81 3.80
CA ARG A 286 -22.22 -16.03 3.13
C ARG A 286 -21.17 -16.70 4.00
N ALA A 287 -21.19 -16.51 5.32
CA ALA A 287 -20.37 -17.28 6.25
C ALA A 287 -20.67 -18.80 6.12
N GLY A 288 -21.95 -19.16 5.94
CA GLY A 288 -22.36 -20.55 5.70
C GLY A 288 -21.80 -21.19 4.42
N THR A 289 -21.54 -20.41 3.36
CA THR A 289 -20.95 -20.91 2.10
C THR A 289 -19.44 -20.73 2.01
N GLY A 290 -18.86 -19.77 2.75
CA GLY A 290 -17.45 -19.38 2.69
C GLY A 290 -16.45 -20.30 3.41
N GLY A 291 -16.94 -21.28 4.17
CA GLY A 291 -16.10 -22.17 4.97
C GLY A 291 -15.53 -21.51 6.24
N ARG A 292 -14.81 -22.32 7.03
CA ARG A 292 -14.44 -22.01 8.42
C ARG A 292 -13.71 -20.67 8.63
N THR A 293 -12.91 -20.21 7.68
CA THR A 293 -12.15 -18.95 7.82
C THR A 293 -13.04 -17.72 7.67
N ALA A 294 -14.07 -17.77 6.81
CA ALA A 294 -15.03 -16.68 6.67
C ALA A 294 -15.94 -16.60 7.92
N VAL A 295 -16.40 -17.74 8.43
CA VAL A 295 -17.12 -17.85 9.72
C VAL A 295 -16.31 -17.18 10.84
N PHE A 296 -15.04 -17.55 11.00
CA PHE A 296 -14.17 -16.97 12.03
C PHE A 296 -13.94 -15.46 11.89
N ALA A 297 -13.84 -14.94 10.66
CA ALA A 297 -13.71 -13.52 10.41
C ALA A 297 -14.97 -12.74 10.79
N PHE A 298 -16.16 -13.31 10.54
CA PHE A 298 -17.45 -12.75 10.92
C PHE A 298 -17.67 -12.77 12.44
N ASP A 299 -17.44 -13.91 13.10
CA ASP A 299 -17.62 -14.02 14.55
C ASP A 299 -16.66 -13.08 15.32
N ARG A 300 -15.43 -12.89 14.81
CA ARG A 300 -14.48 -11.89 15.32
C ARG A 300 -15.03 -10.47 15.21
N PHE A 301 -15.69 -10.12 14.10
CA PHE A 301 -16.30 -8.80 13.92
C PHE A 301 -17.48 -8.58 14.87
N LEU A 302 -18.39 -9.56 15.00
CA LEU A 302 -19.51 -9.46 15.95
C LEU A 302 -19.04 -9.22 17.39
N MET A 303 -17.87 -9.77 17.76
CA MET A 303 -17.24 -9.50 19.05
C MET A 303 -16.72 -8.05 19.16
N GLN A 304 -16.11 -7.49 18.12
CA GLN A 304 -15.64 -6.10 18.08
C GLN A 304 -16.81 -5.10 18.23
N GLU A 305 -17.91 -5.33 17.51
CA GLU A 305 -19.14 -4.52 17.60
C GLU A 305 -20.01 -4.85 18.82
N ARG A 306 -19.56 -5.74 19.71
CA ARG A 306 -20.28 -6.16 20.93
C ARG A 306 -21.68 -6.73 20.66
N ARG A 307 -21.93 -7.29 19.47
CA ARG A 307 -23.18 -7.95 19.05
C ARG A 307 -23.26 -9.38 19.60
N PHE A 308 -23.19 -9.51 20.92
CA PHE A 308 -23.09 -10.80 21.61
C PHE A 308 -24.35 -11.67 21.43
N ASP A 309 -25.54 -11.08 21.29
CA ASP A 309 -26.78 -11.82 21.09
C ASP A 309 -26.81 -12.61 19.77
N GLU A 310 -26.13 -12.13 18.73
CA GLU A 310 -26.02 -12.83 17.44
C GLU A 310 -24.97 -13.95 17.49
N LEU A 311 -23.84 -13.72 18.16
CA LEU A 311 -22.88 -14.80 18.47
C LEU A 311 -23.55 -15.91 19.28
N ARG A 312 -24.40 -15.53 20.24
CA ARG A 312 -25.19 -16.43 21.07
C ARG A 312 -26.20 -17.21 20.24
N ALA A 313 -27.02 -16.55 19.42
CA ALA A 313 -27.99 -17.21 18.54
C ALA A 313 -27.33 -18.19 17.55
N ARG A 314 -26.13 -17.85 17.02
CA ARG A 314 -25.33 -18.75 16.16
C ARG A 314 -24.80 -19.97 16.92
N ALA A 315 -24.27 -19.77 18.13
CA ALA A 315 -23.84 -20.86 18.99
C ALA A 315 -24.99 -21.79 19.39
N ASP A 316 -26.15 -21.21 19.72
CA ASP A 316 -27.37 -21.94 20.12
C ASP A 316 -27.99 -22.71 18.92
N ALA A 317 -27.71 -22.28 17.69
CA ALA A 317 -28.01 -23.02 16.45
C ALA A 317 -26.96 -24.11 16.09
N GLY A 318 -25.95 -24.33 16.94
CA GLY A 318 -24.94 -25.38 16.77
C GLY A 318 -23.65 -24.97 16.03
N ASP A 319 -23.40 -23.68 15.79
CA ASP A 319 -22.13 -23.21 15.22
C ASP A 319 -20.99 -23.31 16.24
N SER A 320 -20.24 -24.41 16.15
CA SER A 320 -19.06 -24.71 16.99
C SER A 320 -17.93 -23.67 16.91
N ILE A 321 -17.86 -22.81 15.89
CA ILE A 321 -16.88 -21.72 15.85
C ILE A 321 -17.42 -20.55 16.65
N ALA A 322 -18.67 -20.15 16.38
CA ALA A 322 -19.34 -19.07 17.11
C ALA A 322 -19.39 -19.33 18.62
N SER A 323 -19.59 -20.58 19.06
CA SER A 323 -19.65 -20.94 20.49
C SER A 323 -18.38 -20.62 21.29
N THR A 324 -17.23 -20.45 20.62
CA THR A 324 -15.96 -20.04 21.25
C THR A 324 -16.09 -18.70 22.00
N PHE A 325 -16.83 -17.74 21.45
CA PHE A 325 -16.92 -16.38 21.99
C PHE A 325 -17.88 -16.26 23.18
N PRO A 326 -19.15 -16.75 23.13
CA PRO A 326 -20.03 -16.80 24.30
C PRO A 326 -19.43 -17.61 25.45
N ALA A 327 -18.81 -18.77 25.17
CA ALA A 327 -18.15 -19.57 26.21
C ALA A 327 -17.03 -18.79 26.92
N LYS A 328 -16.24 -18.01 26.17
CA LYS A 328 -15.21 -17.13 26.76
C LYS A 328 -15.84 -16.01 27.60
N LEU A 329 -16.89 -15.34 27.09
CA LEU A 329 -17.53 -14.24 27.80
C LEU A 329 -18.18 -14.70 29.12
N LEU A 330 -18.97 -15.79 29.09
CA LEU A 330 -19.59 -16.36 30.28
C LEU A 330 -18.57 -16.79 31.33
N TYR A 331 -17.38 -17.21 30.90
CA TYR A 331 -16.26 -17.54 31.77
C TYR A 331 -15.67 -16.31 32.45
N GLU A 332 -15.42 -15.23 31.69
CA GLU A 332 -14.90 -13.96 32.20
C GLU A 332 -15.92 -13.25 33.12
N GLU A 333 -17.22 -13.41 32.85
CA GLU A 333 -18.34 -12.93 33.69
C GLU A 333 -18.64 -13.84 34.90
N GLY A 334 -17.98 -15.01 35.02
CA GLY A 334 -18.21 -15.97 36.12
C GLY A 334 -19.55 -16.71 36.08
N ARG A 335 -20.27 -16.68 34.95
CA ARG A 335 -21.62 -17.25 34.73
C ARG A 335 -21.58 -18.78 34.56
N THR A 336 -21.03 -19.44 35.58
CA THR A 336 -20.72 -20.87 35.64
C THR A 336 -21.92 -21.76 35.34
N GLU A 337 -23.11 -21.42 35.82
CA GLU A 337 -24.32 -22.23 35.61
C GLU A 337 -24.79 -22.22 34.16
N GLU A 338 -24.56 -21.12 33.43
CA GLU A 338 -24.87 -21.08 32.01
C GLU A 338 -23.83 -21.86 31.18
N LEU A 339 -22.56 -21.84 31.60
CA LEU A 339 -21.52 -22.71 31.03
C LEU A 339 -21.83 -24.20 31.24
N ARG A 340 -22.37 -24.58 32.41
CA ARG A 340 -22.88 -25.94 32.67
C ARG A 340 -23.98 -26.31 31.69
N SER A 341 -25.06 -25.53 31.65
CA SER A 341 -26.19 -25.79 30.76
C SER A 341 -25.78 -25.91 29.29
N ARG A 342 -24.85 -25.08 28.81
CA ARG A 342 -24.30 -25.17 27.45
C ARG A 342 -23.42 -26.41 27.23
N ALA A 343 -22.57 -26.75 28.20
CA ALA A 343 -21.75 -27.97 28.14
C ALA A 343 -22.64 -29.24 28.15
N ASP A 344 -23.71 -29.25 28.95
CA ASP A 344 -24.69 -30.34 29.03
C ASP A 344 -25.51 -30.49 27.74
N ALA A 345 -25.69 -29.39 26.99
CA ALA A 345 -26.24 -29.39 25.63
C ALA A 345 -25.21 -29.79 24.55
N GLY A 346 -23.96 -30.10 24.92
CA GLY A 346 -22.91 -30.58 24.02
C GLY A 346 -21.99 -29.50 23.43
N ASP A 347 -22.05 -28.24 23.91
CA ASP A 347 -21.12 -27.20 23.46
C ASP A 347 -19.70 -27.44 23.98
N ILE A 348 -18.83 -27.89 23.08
CA ILE A 348 -17.40 -28.19 23.33
C ILE A 348 -16.66 -26.96 23.88
N SER A 349 -17.00 -25.74 23.45
CA SER A 349 -16.34 -24.51 23.90
C SER A 349 -16.71 -24.19 25.34
N SER A 350 -18.00 -24.30 25.68
CA SER A 350 -18.48 -24.13 27.05
C SER A 350 -17.97 -25.22 27.98
N SER A 351 -17.94 -26.48 27.52
CA SER A 351 -17.31 -27.61 28.23
C SER A 351 -15.83 -27.36 28.55
N ALA A 352 -15.04 -26.88 27.58
CA ALA A 352 -13.62 -26.55 27.81
C ALA A 352 -13.43 -25.46 28.85
N ARG A 353 -14.28 -24.42 28.83
CA ARG A 353 -14.26 -23.31 29.80
C ARG A 353 -14.73 -23.76 31.19
N LEU A 354 -15.74 -24.61 31.26
CA LEU A 354 -16.19 -25.21 32.51
C LEU A 354 -15.10 -26.08 33.13
N ALA A 355 -14.45 -26.95 32.35
CA ALA A 355 -13.34 -27.78 32.83
C ALA A 355 -12.20 -26.93 33.45
N GLU A 356 -11.90 -25.77 32.86
CA GLU A 356 -10.94 -24.79 33.42
C GLU A 356 -11.41 -24.20 34.76
N LEU A 357 -12.72 -23.90 34.93
CA LEU A 357 -13.27 -23.46 36.23
C LEU A 357 -13.21 -24.57 37.29
N LEU A 358 -13.60 -25.80 36.94
CA LEU A 358 -13.64 -26.93 37.88
C LEU A 358 -12.25 -27.25 38.45
N VAL A 359 -11.20 -27.16 37.63
CA VAL A 359 -9.80 -27.28 38.12
C VAL A 359 -9.46 -26.17 39.10
N ARG A 360 -9.75 -24.91 38.77
CA ARG A 360 -9.46 -23.76 39.66
C ARG A 360 -10.21 -23.83 41.00
N GLN A 361 -11.42 -24.39 40.99
CA GLN A 361 -12.25 -24.58 42.19
C GLN A 361 -11.96 -25.88 42.94
N GLY A 362 -11.11 -26.77 42.41
CA GLY A 362 -10.84 -28.09 42.99
C GLY A 362 -12.05 -29.04 42.95
N ALA A 363 -13.02 -28.78 42.06
CA ALA A 363 -14.31 -29.48 41.96
C ALA A 363 -14.20 -30.84 41.25
N VAL A 364 -13.27 -31.68 41.70
CA VAL A 364 -12.93 -32.99 41.11
C VAL A 364 -14.14 -33.93 41.00
N GLY A 365 -15.11 -33.83 41.91
CA GLY A 365 -16.36 -34.59 41.85
C GLY A 365 -17.21 -34.28 40.62
N GLU A 366 -17.35 -33.00 40.24
CA GLU A 366 -18.09 -32.61 39.04
C GLU A 366 -17.31 -33.03 37.77
N SER A 367 -15.99 -32.84 37.76
CA SER A 367 -15.14 -33.31 36.64
C SER A 367 -15.24 -34.82 36.43
N ARG A 368 -15.32 -35.60 37.52
CA ARG A 368 -15.57 -37.05 37.52
C ARG A 368 -16.91 -37.39 36.90
N SER A 369 -18.02 -36.83 37.39
CA SER A 369 -19.34 -37.09 36.83
C SER A 369 -19.46 -36.71 35.35
N ARG A 370 -18.83 -35.60 34.92
CA ARG A 370 -18.82 -35.18 33.52
C ARG A 370 -17.95 -36.07 32.63
N ALA A 371 -16.79 -36.51 33.12
CA ALA A 371 -15.94 -37.48 32.41
C ALA A 371 -16.62 -38.85 32.27
N ASP A 372 -17.33 -39.30 33.31
CA ASP A 372 -18.10 -40.55 33.31
C ASP A 372 -19.32 -40.48 32.36
N ALA A 373 -19.84 -39.27 32.09
CA ALA A 373 -20.83 -39.00 31.05
C ALA A 373 -20.22 -38.86 29.63
N GLY A 374 -18.91 -39.04 29.47
CA GLY A 374 -18.21 -39.00 28.18
C GLY A 374 -17.69 -37.62 27.75
N ASP A 375 -17.77 -36.59 28.60
CA ASP A 375 -17.24 -35.27 28.25
C ASP A 375 -15.70 -35.25 28.30
N ARG A 376 -15.10 -35.06 27.11
CA ARG A 376 -13.65 -35.12 26.90
C ARG A 376 -12.89 -33.98 27.59
N GLN A 377 -13.47 -32.79 27.77
CA GLN A 377 -12.71 -31.66 28.37
C GLN A 377 -12.58 -31.81 29.90
N PRO A 378 -13.65 -32.07 30.67
CA PRO A 378 -13.56 -32.41 32.08
C PRO A 378 -12.77 -33.71 32.32
N GLY A 379 -12.87 -34.72 31.44
CA GLY A 379 -12.02 -35.91 31.49
C GLY A 379 -10.52 -35.59 31.35
N ALA A 380 -10.15 -34.71 30.42
CA ALA A 380 -8.76 -34.26 30.27
C ALA A 380 -8.24 -33.42 31.44
N ALA A 381 -9.11 -32.63 32.06
CA ALA A 381 -8.81 -31.90 33.29
C ALA A 381 -8.64 -32.85 34.49
N LEU A 382 -9.56 -33.80 34.66
CA LEU A 382 -9.54 -34.81 35.71
C LEU A 382 -8.29 -35.70 35.63
N ALA A 383 -7.96 -36.20 34.44
CA ALA A 383 -6.76 -36.99 34.22
C ALA A 383 -5.47 -36.25 34.63
N ALA A 384 -5.43 -34.92 34.48
CA ALA A 384 -4.31 -34.08 34.94
C ALA A 384 -4.20 -34.06 36.47
N GLU A 385 -5.34 -33.93 37.13
CA GLU A 385 -5.43 -33.81 38.58
C GLU A 385 -5.13 -35.15 39.27
N LEU A 386 -5.61 -36.27 38.71
CA LEU A 386 -5.28 -37.62 39.19
C LEU A 386 -3.78 -37.93 39.06
N GLU A 387 -3.17 -37.57 37.93
CA GLU A 387 -1.70 -37.64 37.74
C GLU A 387 -0.96 -36.80 38.79
N ARG A 388 -1.37 -35.53 38.97
CA ARG A 388 -0.76 -34.59 39.94
C ARG A 388 -0.88 -35.05 41.39
N ARG A 389 -1.96 -35.74 41.75
CA ARG A 389 -2.21 -36.28 43.10
C ARG A 389 -1.60 -37.66 43.33
N GLY A 390 -1.10 -38.32 42.29
CA GLY A 390 -0.61 -39.71 42.37
C GLY A 390 -1.73 -40.75 42.47
N GLU A 391 -2.96 -40.41 42.08
CA GLU A 391 -4.14 -41.29 42.09
C GLU A 391 -4.14 -42.26 40.89
N ILE A 392 -3.00 -42.94 40.69
CA ILE A 392 -2.70 -43.76 39.50
C ILE A 392 -3.70 -44.94 39.36
N GLY A 393 -4.23 -45.44 40.48
CA GLY A 393 -5.25 -46.49 40.48
C GLY A 393 -6.56 -46.07 39.80
N GLU A 394 -7.00 -44.82 39.97
CA GLU A 394 -8.15 -44.30 39.22
C GLU A 394 -7.79 -44.01 37.77
N LEU A 395 -6.64 -43.38 37.53
CA LEU A 395 -6.20 -43.05 36.17
C LEU A 395 -6.10 -44.32 35.29
N ARG A 396 -5.66 -45.44 35.88
CA ARG A 396 -5.71 -46.76 35.25
C ARG A 396 -7.15 -47.21 34.98
N ARG A 397 -8.01 -47.28 36.00
CA ARG A 397 -9.42 -47.69 35.82
C ARG A 397 -10.11 -46.90 34.71
N ARG A 398 -9.84 -45.59 34.61
CA ARG A 398 -10.36 -44.75 33.52
C ARG A 398 -9.81 -45.13 32.14
N CYS A 399 -8.54 -45.53 32.03
CA CYS A 399 -8.05 -46.16 30.78
C CYS A 399 -8.85 -47.43 30.47
N ASP A 400 -9.03 -48.31 31.47
CA ASP A 400 -9.75 -49.58 31.37
C ASP A 400 -11.20 -49.32 30.86
N ASP A 401 -11.84 -48.25 31.35
CA ASP A 401 -13.17 -47.78 30.92
C ASP A 401 -13.19 -47.01 29.57
N GLY A 402 -12.03 -46.81 28.92
CA GLY A 402 -11.93 -46.18 27.59
C GLY A 402 -11.80 -44.64 27.56
N ASP A 403 -11.55 -43.98 28.71
CA ASP A 403 -11.29 -42.54 28.80
C ASP A 403 -9.97 -42.18 28.08
N HIS A 404 -10.07 -41.71 26.83
CA HIS A 404 -8.91 -41.38 25.99
C HIS A 404 -7.93 -40.38 26.66
N PRO A 405 -8.37 -39.27 27.29
CA PRO A 405 -7.48 -38.43 28.09
C PRO A 405 -6.74 -39.16 29.22
N ALA A 406 -7.42 -40.03 29.97
CA ALA A 406 -6.79 -40.82 31.03
C ALA A 406 -5.77 -41.82 30.47
N ALA A 407 -6.14 -42.58 29.43
CA ALA A 407 -5.27 -43.52 28.74
C ALA A 407 -3.98 -42.85 28.22
N ARG A 408 -4.09 -41.65 27.63
CA ARG A 408 -2.94 -40.89 27.14
C ARG A 408 -1.96 -40.53 28.27
N ARG A 409 -2.46 -40.14 29.45
CA ARG A 409 -1.61 -39.81 30.60
C ARG A 409 -1.02 -41.05 31.26
N TYR A 410 -1.83 -42.08 31.48
CA TYR A 410 -1.35 -43.36 32.02
C TYR A 410 -0.20 -43.94 31.20
N ALA A 411 -0.30 -43.88 29.85
CA ALA A 411 0.75 -44.31 28.94
C ALA A 411 2.07 -43.50 29.04
N LEU A 412 2.02 -42.25 29.52
CA LEU A 412 3.17 -41.36 29.69
C LEU A 412 3.90 -41.53 31.04
N LEU A 413 3.25 -42.10 32.06
CA LEU A 413 3.84 -42.22 33.41
C LEU A 413 5.18 -42.99 33.42
N PRO A 414 5.36 -44.14 32.72
CA PRO A 414 6.65 -44.82 32.73
C PRO A 414 7.71 -44.06 31.93
N ALA A 415 7.34 -43.28 30.91
CA ALA A 415 8.29 -42.42 30.20
C ALA A 415 8.84 -41.31 31.12
N ALA A 416 7.98 -40.69 31.94
CA ALA A 416 8.40 -39.73 32.97
C ALA A 416 9.31 -40.38 34.05
N ALA A 417 9.17 -41.68 34.28
CA ALA A 417 10.03 -42.49 35.15
C ALA A 417 11.23 -43.14 34.44
N GLY A 418 11.57 -42.75 33.20
CA GLY A 418 12.71 -43.27 32.43
C GLY A 418 12.52 -44.68 31.83
N ARG A 419 11.37 -45.32 32.02
CA ARG A 419 11.02 -46.67 31.54
C ARG A 419 10.42 -46.60 30.12
N VAL A 420 11.26 -46.21 29.16
CA VAL A 420 10.84 -45.87 27.78
C VAL A 420 10.19 -47.05 27.03
N GLU A 421 10.72 -48.27 27.13
CA GLU A 421 10.16 -49.42 26.40
C GLU A 421 8.80 -49.91 26.97
N GLU A 422 8.55 -49.70 28.26
CA GLU A 422 7.25 -49.94 28.90
C GLU A 422 6.21 -48.95 28.35
N ALA A 423 6.57 -47.66 28.27
CA ALA A 423 5.73 -46.63 27.64
C ALA A 423 5.46 -46.93 26.15
N ARG A 424 6.48 -47.32 25.36
CA ARG A 424 6.31 -47.69 23.94
C ARG A 424 5.39 -48.89 23.75
N SER A 425 5.37 -49.83 24.69
CA SER A 425 4.48 -50.99 24.66
C SER A 425 3.02 -50.57 24.87
N MET A 426 2.75 -49.72 25.86
CA MET A 426 1.42 -49.17 26.10
C MET A 426 0.94 -48.28 24.94
N PHE A 427 1.81 -47.44 24.37
CA PHE A 427 1.42 -46.59 23.24
C PHE A 427 0.97 -47.37 22.00
N ARG A 428 1.62 -48.50 21.66
CA ARG A 428 1.16 -49.36 20.54
C ARG A 428 -0.20 -49.98 20.81
N TRP A 429 -0.50 -50.24 22.07
CA TRP A 429 -1.72 -50.92 22.50
C TRP A 429 -2.91 -49.95 22.58
N THR A 430 -2.74 -48.76 23.17
CA THR A 430 -3.76 -47.67 23.13
C THR A 430 -4.03 -47.15 21.72
N SER A 431 -3.04 -47.19 20.82
CA SER A 431 -3.22 -46.80 19.41
C SER A 431 -3.95 -47.87 18.57
N GLY A 432 -4.11 -49.09 19.10
CA GLY A 432 -4.70 -50.23 18.39
C GLY A 432 -6.22 -50.33 18.51
N GLY A 433 -6.91 -49.30 19.01
CA GLY A 433 -8.37 -49.27 19.16
C GLY A 433 -8.93 -50.22 20.22
N ARG A 434 -8.07 -50.83 21.04
CA ARG A 434 -8.47 -51.61 22.21
C ARG A 434 -8.53 -50.68 23.42
N THR A 435 -9.64 -50.72 24.15
CA THR A 435 -9.68 -50.27 25.56
C THR A 435 -8.69 -51.10 26.39
N CYS A 436 -8.33 -50.60 27.57
CA CYS A 436 -7.29 -51.16 28.43
C CYS A 436 -7.63 -52.59 28.95
#